data_AF-A0A162NKT6-F1
#
_entry.id   AF-A0A162NKT6-F1
#
_cell.length_a   1.000
_cell.length_b   1.000
_cell.length_c   1.000
_cell.angle_alpha   90.00
_cell.angle_beta   90.00
_cell.angle_gamma   90.00
#
_symmetry.space_group_name_H-M   'P 1'
#
loop_
_entity.id
_entity.type
_entity.pdbx_description
1 polymer ?
#
loop_
_entity_poly.entity_id
_entity_poly.type
_entity_poly.pdbx_seq_one_letter_code
_entity_poly.pdbx_strand_id
1 'polypeptide(L)'
;MDAFMILKSAKYDTEISVDQFNQLIRDFEVQYLQDRDYQHRLAVHRRPVVVMNETLNELNSYLQEIQGREELRDFDQERNAHGYATTKINDIWTADKRVRTLYNAVKQYCLLRSKDFNVIAVHVAEYRAMNKLYRKIRRAVYKMEGKKNSLEIPQTNVVEQKDHVHHPSTKTLPKPAIQTSPERSVPIDPNNGKVIFNTRPQTWQELQDFVGQLFREMGFDVEISKVLEHVRGKKEVDVYAIDRSSEYHPQILIECKHWNHSVKQEVVHAFHDVMVNYGANTGFIVSKSGFQQGCYDAIKNTNIHLVSLEELEEKYYAKWQAGMINKSMSLSDVLFPYWDPSGGKMPADGKPISFDTQRLLDEAYQPFHYIDARFLLISGQPIYNYPLTLPVLNDHFDVTGEAVMKNDRDLFDFMEANKDKVLRHYKILYREIQAL
;
A
#
# COMPACT_ATOMS: atom_id res chain seq x y z
N MET A 1 -3.60 30.98 23.59
CA MET A 1 -5.06 31.28 23.49
C MET A 1 -5.78 30.00 23.13
N ASP A 2 -6.78 29.58 23.92
CA ASP A 2 -7.57 28.36 23.67
C ASP A 2 -9.07 28.66 23.46
N ALA A 3 -9.83 27.69 22.95
CA ALA A 3 -11.26 27.86 22.70
C ALA A 3 -12.07 28.29 23.93
N PHE A 4 -11.74 27.80 25.13
CA PHE A 4 -12.46 28.15 26.35
C PHE A 4 -12.23 29.62 26.74
N MET A 5 -11.02 30.15 26.54
CA MET A 5 -10.72 31.57 26.76
C MET A 5 -11.50 32.48 25.81
N ILE A 6 -11.67 32.04 24.56
CA ILE A 6 -12.47 32.75 23.56
C ILE A 6 -13.96 32.73 23.93
N LEU A 7 -14.50 31.56 24.28
CA LEU A 7 -15.89 31.38 24.68
C LEU A 7 -16.25 32.10 26.00
N LYS A 8 -15.29 32.27 26.91
CA LYS A 8 -15.47 33.06 28.15
C LYS A 8 -15.46 34.57 27.92
N SER A 9 -14.91 35.04 26.80
CA SER A 9 -14.97 36.47 26.46
C SER A 9 -16.39 36.81 25.99
N ALA A 10 -16.98 37.90 26.48
CA ALA A 10 -18.35 38.35 26.16
C ALA A 10 -18.57 38.80 24.70
N LYS A 11 -17.79 38.26 23.76
CA LYS A 11 -17.74 38.64 22.34
C LYS A 11 -18.64 37.78 21.44
N TYR A 12 -19.35 36.78 21.99
CA TYR A 12 -20.06 35.77 21.19
C TYR A 12 -21.53 35.57 21.56
N ASP A 13 -22.19 36.63 22.06
CA ASP A 13 -23.65 36.65 22.30
C ASP A 13 -24.46 36.59 20.98
N THR A 14 -23.80 36.84 19.84
CA THR A 14 -24.37 36.71 18.49
C THR A 14 -23.68 35.58 17.72
N GLU A 15 -24.38 34.99 16.75
CA GLU A 15 -23.84 33.94 15.90
C GLU A 15 -22.53 34.37 15.20
N ILE A 16 -21.50 33.53 15.28
CA ILE A 16 -20.20 33.75 14.63
C ILE A 16 -20.38 33.78 13.11
N SER A 17 -19.87 34.80 12.44
CA SER A 17 -19.87 34.88 10.97
C SER A 17 -18.83 33.93 10.35
N VAL A 18 -18.99 33.61 9.06
CA VAL A 18 -18.01 32.78 8.33
C VAL A 18 -16.60 33.40 8.32
N ASP A 19 -16.51 34.74 8.26
CA ASP A 19 -15.23 35.45 8.28
C ASP A 19 -14.58 35.38 9.66
N GLN A 20 -15.37 35.54 10.73
CA GLN A 20 -14.91 35.38 12.10
C GLN A 20 -14.44 33.94 12.36
N PHE A 21 -15.16 32.93 11.89
CA PHE A 21 -14.76 31.53 11.99
C PHE A 21 -13.42 31.25 11.28
N ASN A 22 -13.25 31.75 10.05
CA ASN A 22 -12.00 31.60 9.32
C ASN A 22 -10.84 32.38 9.97
N GLN A 23 -11.12 33.51 10.60
CA GLN A 23 -10.14 34.27 11.35
C GLN A 23 -9.68 33.51 12.60
N LEU A 24 -10.62 32.91 13.35
CA LEU A 24 -10.31 32.05 14.50
C LEU A 24 -9.33 30.93 14.13
N ILE A 25 -9.56 30.24 13.00
CA ILE A 25 -8.65 29.19 12.51
C ILE A 25 -7.22 29.73 12.33
N ARG A 26 -7.06 30.93 11.75
CA ARG A 26 -5.75 31.55 11.54
C ARG A 26 -5.10 31.95 12.87
N ASP A 27 -5.88 32.56 13.76
CA ASP A 27 -5.38 33.06 15.04
C ASP A 27 -4.92 31.90 15.93
N PHE A 28 -5.66 30.79 15.97
CA PHE A 28 -5.22 29.58 16.68
C PHE A 28 -3.92 29.01 16.11
N GLU A 29 -3.76 28.94 14.79
CA GLU A 29 -2.52 28.45 14.16
C GLU A 29 -1.31 29.32 14.53
N VAL A 30 -1.45 30.64 14.43
CA VAL A 30 -0.38 31.61 14.72
C VAL A 30 -0.02 31.58 16.20
N GLN A 31 -1.02 31.67 17.07
CA GLN A 31 -0.80 31.75 18.51
C GLN A 31 -0.16 30.47 19.04
N TYR A 32 -0.59 29.29 18.58
CA TYR A 32 -0.02 28.01 19.02
C TYR A 32 1.49 27.94 18.77
N LEU A 33 1.94 28.43 17.61
CA LEU A 33 3.35 28.46 17.22
C LEU A 33 4.16 29.51 18.00
N GLN A 34 3.55 30.68 18.26
CA GLN A 34 4.16 31.76 19.04
C GLN A 34 4.34 31.36 20.51
N ASP A 35 3.30 30.79 21.14
CA ASP A 35 3.32 30.35 22.54
C ASP A 35 4.42 29.31 22.82
N ARG A 36 4.86 28.58 21.79
CA ARG A 36 5.87 27.52 21.86
C ARG A 36 7.23 27.92 21.31
N ASP A 37 7.37 29.18 20.91
CA ASP A 37 8.57 29.72 20.27
C ASP A 37 9.10 28.82 19.13
N TYR A 38 8.18 28.24 18.36
CA TYR A 38 8.48 27.14 17.45
C TYR A 38 9.53 27.52 16.40
N GLN A 39 9.43 28.73 15.84
CA GLN A 39 10.36 29.21 14.81
C GLN A 39 11.78 29.36 15.35
N HIS A 40 11.92 29.88 16.57
CA HIS A 40 13.23 30.00 17.21
C HIS A 40 13.80 28.64 17.56
N ARG A 41 13.01 27.76 18.22
CA ARG A 41 13.41 26.36 18.53
C ARG A 41 13.92 25.63 17.28
N LEU A 42 13.22 25.79 16.15
CA LEU A 42 13.62 25.17 14.89
C LEU A 42 14.94 25.73 14.35
N ALA A 43 15.17 27.05 14.47
CA ALA A 43 16.36 27.72 13.96
C ALA A 43 17.63 27.42 14.77
N VAL A 44 17.51 27.26 16.10
CA VAL A 44 18.67 27.03 16.98
C VAL A 44 19.03 25.56 17.16
N HIS A 45 18.13 24.62 16.84
CA HIS A 45 18.35 23.19 17.08
C HIS A 45 19.20 22.53 15.98
N ARG A 46 20.28 21.83 16.37
CA ARG A 46 21.21 21.15 15.44
C ARG A 46 20.55 20.10 14.54
N ARG A 47 19.43 19.52 15.00
CA ARG A 47 18.61 18.57 14.24
C ARG A 47 17.16 19.05 14.22
N PRO A 48 16.75 19.92 13.28
CA PRO A 48 15.41 20.51 13.28
C PRO A 48 14.27 19.47 13.29
N VAL A 49 14.51 18.28 12.73
CA VAL A 49 13.55 17.17 12.73
C VAL A 49 13.13 16.72 14.15
N VAL A 50 14.01 16.85 15.14
CA VAL A 50 13.69 16.50 16.54
C VAL A 50 12.63 17.44 17.08
N VAL A 51 12.81 18.75 16.89
CA VAL A 51 11.83 19.78 17.29
C VAL A 51 10.52 19.60 16.55
N MET A 52 10.57 19.23 15.26
CA MET A 52 9.37 18.94 14.48
C MET A 52 8.60 17.74 15.05
N ASN A 53 9.29 16.66 15.40
CA ASN A 53 8.68 15.47 15.98
C ASN A 53 8.12 15.75 17.39
N GLU A 54 8.85 16.48 18.25
CA GLU A 54 8.33 16.95 19.54
C GLU A 54 7.03 17.76 19.36
N THR A 55 7.03 18.68 18.39
CA THR A 55 5.85 19.51 18.09
C THR A 55 4.69 18.68 17.55
N LEU A 56 4.96 17.62 16.76
CA LEU A 56 3.94 16.68 16.31
C LEU A 56 3.30 15.92 17.48
N ASN A 57 4.11 15.49 18.46
CA ASN A 57 3.62 14.81 19.67
C ASN A 57 2.74 15.74 20.51
N GLU A 58 3.19 16.98 20.72
CA GLU A 58 2.43 18.03 21.41
C GLU A 58 1.09 18.31 20.69
N LEU A 59 1.13 18.48 19.36
CA LEU A 59 -0.06 18.74 18.55
C LEU A 59 -1.05 17.57 18.58
N ASN A 60 -0.56 16.33 18.50
CA ASN A 60 -1.42 15.18 18.56
C ASN A 60 -2.12 15.08 19.91
N SER A 61 -1.38 15.27 21.00
CA SER A 61 -1.94 15.28 22.36
C SER A 61 -3.02 16.36 22.48
N TYR A 62 -2.73 17.57 21.99
CA TYR A 62 -3.67 18.67 22.03
C TYR A 62 -4.91 18.43 21.15
N LEU A 63 -4.75 17.81 19.98
CA LEU A 63 -5.88 17.41 19.13
C LEU A 63 -6.81 16.42 19.82
N GLN A 64 -6.25 15.42 20.51
CA GLN A 64 -7.02 14.45 21.30
C GLN A 64 -7.75 15.14 22.47
N GLU A 65 -7.09 16.08 23.15
CA GLU A 65 -7.72 16.88 24.20
C GLU A 65 -8.91 17.69 23.66
N ILE A 66 -8.74 18.37 22.52
CA ILE A 66 -9.83 19.11 21.88
C ILE A 66 -11.00 18.18 21.54
N GLN A 67 -10.73 17.05 20.89
CA GLN A 67 -11.77 16.10 20.50
C GLN A 67 -12.48 15.48 21.71
N GLY A 68 -11.75 15.21 22.80
CA GLY A 68 -12.28 14.62 24.03
C GLY A 68 -13.18 15.54 24.87
N ARG A 69 -13.24 16.84 24.55
CA ARG A 69 -14.11 17.83 25.21
C ARG A 69 -15.56 17.38 25.14
N GLU A 70 -16.31 17.62 26.22
CA GLU A 70 -17.70 17.19 26.37
C GLU A 70 -18.57 17.68 25.22
N GLU A 71 -18.34 18.93 24.81
CA GLU A 71 -19.04 19.60 23.72
C GLU A 71 -18.82 18.91 22.36
N LEU A 72 -17.66 18.26 22.16
CA LEU A 72 -17.28 17.60 20.92
C LEU A 72 -17.52 16.09 20.91
N ARG A 73 -18.08 15.49 21.96
CA ARG A 73 -18.51 14.08 21.94
C ARG A 73 -19.76 13.91 21.08
N ASP A 74 -19.76 12.94 20.16
CA ASP A 74 -20.92 12.56 19.35
C ASP A 74 -21.36 11.13 19.65
N PHE A 75 -22.65 10.88 19.49
CA PHE A 75 -23.22 9.54 19.54
C PHE A 75 -24.03 9.30 18.27
N ASP A 76 -23.60 8.33 17.47
CA ASP A 76 -24.32 7.90 16.29
C ASP A 76 -25.34 6.83 16.67
N GLN A 77 -26.61 7.25 16.75
CA GLN A 77 -27.74 6.39 17.13
C GLN A 77 -27.96 5.24 16.13
N GLU A 78 -27.70 5.44 14.84
CA GLU A 78 -27.93 4.42 13.81
C GLU A 78 -26.90 3.30 13.89
N ARG A 79 -25.66 3.65 14.23
CA ARG A 79 -24.54 2.71 14.35
C ARG A 79 -24.30 2.23 15.78
N ASN A 80 -25.07 2.73 16.74
CA ASN A 80 -24.87 2.53 18.18
C ASN A 80 -23.40 2.72 18.58
N ALA A 81 -22.80 3.82 18.14
CA ALA A 81 -21.36 4.06 18.23
C ALA A 81 -21.03 5.46 18.76
N HIS A 82 -20.02 5.53 19.62
CA HIS A 82 -19.45 6.80 20.09
C HIS A 82 -18.40 7.31 19.10
N GLY A 83 -18.38 8.62 18.89
CA GLY A 83 -17.43 9.29 18.02
C GLY A 83 -17.25 10.77 18.39
N TYR A 84 -16.68 11.53 17.48
CA TYR A 84 -16.43 12.95 17.67
C TYR A 84 -17.28 13.80 16.72
N ALA A 85 -17.71 14.97 17.20
CA ALA A 85 -18.39 15.98 16.39
C ALA A 85 -17.57 16.36 15.16
N THR A 86 -16.24 16.44 15.29
CA THR A 86 -15.32 16.74 14.19
C THR A 86 -15.45 15.73 13.04
N THR A 87 -15.67 14.45 13.36
CA THR A 87 -15.90 13.38 12.38
C THR A 87 -17.21 13.60 11.66
N LYS A 88 -18.31 13.69 12.41
CA LYS A 88 -19.65 13.79 11.82
C LYS A 88 -19.80 15.06 10.97
N ILE A 89 -19.15 16.14 11.38
CA ILE A 89 -19.05 17.38 10.59
C ILE A 89 -18.31 17.14 9.28
N ASN A 90 -17.21 16.38 9.30
CA ASN A 90 -16.48 16.03 8.08
C ASN A 90 -17.30 15.11 7.15
N ASP A 91 -18.04 14.15 7.70
CA ASP A 91 -18.97 13.30 6.94
C ASP A 91 -20.06 14.13 6.26
N ILE A 92 -20.72 15.04 7.00
CA ILE A 92 -21.70 15.97 6.45
C ILE A 92 -21.08 16.81 5.32
N TRP A 93 -19.85 17.31 5.55
CA TRP A 93 -19.17 18.16 4.58
C TRP A 93 -18.82 17.42 3.29
N THR A 94 -18.47 16.13 3.38
CA THR A 94 -18.03 15.33 2.24
C THR A 94 -19.17 14.64 1.49
N ALA A 95 -20.27 14.33 2.18
CA ALA A 95 -21.42 13.62 1.61
C ALA A 95 -22.28 14.50 0.68
N ASP A 96 -22.41 15.80 0.95
CA ASP A 96 -23.29 16.69 0.18
C ASP A 96 -22.52 17.85 -0.46
N LYS A 97 -22.40 17.84 -1.80
CA LYS A 97 -21.74 18.88 -2.60
C LYS A 97 -22.35 20.28 -2.43
N ARG A 98 -23.56 20.41 -1.89
CA ARG A 98 -24.21 21.70 -1.57
C ARG A 98 -23.61 22.34 -0.32
N VAL A 99 -23.01 21.57 0.58
CA VAL A 99 -22.33 22.05 1.78
C VAL A 99 -20.93 22.54 1.40
N ARG A 100 -20.86 23.78 0.89
CA ARG A 100 -19.64 24.32 0.26
C ARG A 100 -18.50 24.64 1.25
N THR A 101 -18.78 24.80 2.53
CA THR A 101 -17.81 25.26 3.53
C THR A 101 -17.88 24.42 4.80
N LEU A 102 -16.75 24.31 5.51
CA LEU A 102 -16.69 23.70 6.83
C LEU A 102 -17.66 24.39 7.81
N TYR A 103 -17.79 25.71 7.71
CA TYR A 103 -18.75 26.50 8.50
C TYR A 103 -20.19 26.02 8.30
N ASN A 104 -20.62 25.77 7.06
CA ASN A 104 -21.96 25.25 6.78
C ASN A 104 -22.13 23.80 7.26
N ALA A 105 -21.07 22.99 7.21
CA ALA A 105 -21.09 21.64 7.77
C ALA A 105 -21.27 21.65 9.29
N VAL A 106 -20.58 22.57 9.99
CA VAL A 106 -20.78 22.80 11.43
C VAL A 106 -22.23 23.21 11.71
N LYS A 107 -22.80 24.14 10.93
CA LYS A 107 -24.21 24.53 11.08
C LYS A 107 -25.15 23.35 10.96
N GLN A 108 -24.98 22.53 9.92
CA GLN A 108 -25.82 21.35 9.72
C GLN A 108 -25.66 20.32 10.85
N TYR A 109 -24.44 20.10 11.33
CA TYR A 109 -24.19 19.24 12.48
C TYR A 109 -24.91 19.74 13.74
N CYS A 110 -24.81 21.03 14.04
CA CYS A 110 -25.44 21.62 15.21
C CYS A 110 -26.97 21.53 15.14
N LEU A 111 -27.55 21.70 13.95
CA LEU A 111 -28.98 21.45 13.72
C LEU A 111 -29.35 19.98 13.93
N LEU A 112 -28.56 19.05 13.40
CA LEU A 112 -28.79 17.61 13.50
C LEU A 112 -28.69 17.08 14.94
N ARG A 113 -27.78 17.65 15.74
CA ARG A 113 -27.49 17.20 17.11
C ARG A 113 -28.04 18.12 18.20
N SER A 114 -28.76 19.16 17.82
CA SER A 114 -29.29 20.19 18.73
C SER A 114 -28.20 20.77 19.66
N LYS A 115 -27.02 21.07 19.10
CA LYS A 115 -25.89 21.67 19.83
C LYS A 115 -25.77 23.17 19.56
N ASP A 116 -25.17 23.89 20.51
CA ASP A 116 -24.88 25.31 20.33
C ASP A 116 -23.88 25.55 19.18
N PHE A 117 -24.27 26.40 18.23
CA PHE A 117 -23.45 26.64 17.06
C PHE A 117 -22.10 27.31 17.39
N ASN A 118 -22.10 28.35 18.22
CA ASN A 118 -20.91 29.12 18.53
C ASN A 118 -19.88 28.28 19.29
N VAL A 119 -20.34 27.49 20.27
CA VAL A 119 -19.49 26.57 21.04
C VAL A 119 -18.80 25.56 20.12
N ILE A 120 -19.56 24.87 19.27
CA ILE A 120 -18.99 23.88 18.35
C ILE A 120 -18.09 24.56 17.32
N ALA A 121 -18.49 25.71 16.78
CA ALA A 121 -17.71 26.45 15.80
C ALA A 121 -16.34 26.87 16.34
N VAL A 122 -16.23 27.38 17.57
CA VAL A 122 -14.94 27.77 18.14
C VAL A 122 -14.04 26.55 18.37
N HIS A 123 -14.57 25.47 18.94
CA HIS A 123 -13.79 24.24 19.14
C HIS A 123 -13.34 23.59 17.82
N VAL A 124 -14.21 23.59 16.80
CA VAL A 124 -13.88 23.06 15.47
C VAL A 124 -12.87 23.95 14.75
N ALA A 125 -12.94 25.28 14.93
CA ALA A 125 -11.94 26.20 14.40
C ALA A 125 -10.55 25.91 14.98
N GLU A 126 -10.48 25.71 16.30
CA GLU A 126 -9.24 25.32 16.99
C GLU A 126 -8.72 23.97 16.50
N TYR A 127 -9.58 22.94 16.48
CA TYR A 127 -9.23 21.61 15.98
C TYR A 127 -8.70 21.68 14.54
N ARG A 128 -9.37 22.44 13.67
CA ARG A 128 -9.00 22.59 12.26
C ARG A 128 -7.63 23.27 12.11
N ALA A 129 -7.36 24.28 12.92
CA ALA A 129 -6.06 24.96 12.95
C ALA A 129 -4.94 23.98 13.33
N MET A 130 -5.13 23.22 14.41
CA MET A 130 -4.15 22.27 14.91
C MET A 130 -3.91 21.13 13.93
N ASN A 131 -4.97 20.57 13.32
CA ASN A 131 -4.86 19.48 12.35
C ASN A 131 -4.15 19.95 11.06
N LYS A 132 -4.42 21.19 10.61
CA LYS A 132 -3.70 21.81 9.48
C LYS A 132 -2.21 21.95 9.78
N LEU A 133 -1.86 22.40 10.99
CA LEU A 133 -0.47 22.55 11.42
C LEU A 133 0.24 21.18 11.52
N TYR A 134 -0.41 20.18 12.11
CA TYR A 134 0.07 18.81 12.20
C TYR A 134 0.42 18.25 10.81
N ARG A 135 -0.51 18.35 9.83
CA ARG A 135 -0.28 17.90 8.45
C ARG A 135 0.88 18.63 7.78
N LYS A 136 1.02 19.94 8.03
CA LYS A 136 2.11 20.77 7.48
C LYS A 136 3.48 20.33 8.01
N ILE A 137 3.60 20.14 9.32
CA ILE A 137 4.86 19.73 9.96
C ILE A 137 5.22 18.29 9.57
N ARG A 138 4.27 17.35 9.62
CA ARG A 138 4.48 15.95 9.24
C ARG A 138 5.00 15.80 7.80
N ARG A 139 4.42 16.57 6.85
CA ARG A 139 4.94 16.62 5.46
C ARG A 139 6.37 17.15 5.37
N ALA A 140 6.73 18.12 6.21
CA ALA A 140 8.09 18.67 6.25
C ALA A 140 9.10 17.64 6.78
N VAL A 141 8.74 16.89 7.82
CA VAL A 141 9.56 15.78 8.37
C VAL A 141 9.84 14.74 7.29
N TYR A 142 8.80 14.21 6.63
CA TYR A 142 8.99 13.24 5.54
C TYR A 142 9.90 13.75 4.42
N LYS A 143 9.80 15.02 4.05
CA LYS A 143 10.67 15.62 3.02
C LYS A 143 12.13 15.73 3.48
N MET A 144 12.38 15.96 4.77
CA MET A 144 13.73 16.05 5.33
C MET A 144 14.37 14.68 5.52
N GLU A 145 13.61 13.68 5.96
CA GLU A 145 14.10 12.32 6.19
C GLU A 145 14.22 11.52 4.87
N GLY A 146 13.29 11.69 3.93
CA GLY A 146 13.39 11.10 2.59
C GLY A 146 14.60 11.59 1.78
N LYS A 147 15.16 12.77 2.12
CA LYS A 147 16.42 13.27 1.54
C LYS A 147 17.68 12.66 2.17
N LYS A 148 17.61 12.07 3.37
CA LYS A 148 18.79 11.45 4.00
C LYS A 148 19.18 10.10 3.40
N ASN A 149 18.27 9.43 2.70
CA ASN A 149 18.59 8.24 1.91
C ASN A 149 19.11 8.56 0.50
N SER A 150 19.45 9.82 0.21
CA SER A 150 19.96 10.27 -1.09
C SER A 150 21.13 11.24 -0.96
N LEU A 151 22.14 10.90 -0.15
CA LEU A 151 23.44 11.58 -0.17
C LEU A 151 24.57 10.58 0.14
N GLU A 152 25.11 9.93 -0.90
CA GLU A 152 26.54 9.90 -1.28
C GLU A 152 26.82 8.74 -2.26
N ILE A 153 26.82 9.05 -3.56
CA ILE A 153 27.74 8.40 -4.51
C ILE A 153 28.56 9.54 -5.12
N PRO A 154 29.90 9.53 -4.98
CA PRO A 154 30.75 10.55 -5.57
C PRO A 154 30.60 10.53 -7.09
N GLN A 155 30.30 11.68 -7.70
CA GLN A 155 30.52 11.88 -9.11
C GLN A 155 32.03 11.90 -9.38
N THR A 156 32.56 10.78 -9.87
CA THR A 156 33.84 10.78 -10.56
C THR A 156 33.60 11.10 -12.03
N ASN A 157 34.03 12.29 -12.44
CA ASN A 157 34.29 12.64 -13.82
C ASN A 157 35.20 11.58 -14.45
N VAL A 158 34.76 10.95 -15.54
CA VAL A 158 35.69 10.39 -16.54
C VAL A 158 35.20 10.80 -17.93
N VAL A 159 36.13 11.51 -18.57
CA VAL A 159 36.15 12.02 -19.93
C VAL A 159 36.00 10.87 -20.93
N GLU A 160 35.19 11.07 -21.97
CA GLU A 160 35.21 10.26 -23.18
C GLU A 160 36.61 10.30 -23.80
N GLN A 161 37.24 9.13 -23.98
CA GLN A 161 38.17 8.91 -25.07
C GLN A 161 38.09 7.46 -25.54
N LYS A 162 37.72 7.34 -26.82
CA LYS A 162 37.80 6.12 -27.63
C LYS A 162 39.25 5.63 -27.67
N ASP A 163 39.44 4.32 -27.61
CA ASP A 163 40.42 3.65 -28.45
C ASP A 163 40.09 2.16 -28.65
N HIS A 164 40.22 1.72 -29.90
CA HIS A 164 40.09 0.34 -30.37
C HIS A 164 41.36 -0.46 -30.06
N VAL A 165 41.24 -1.69 -29.51
CA VAL A 165 42.21 -2.77 -29.73
C VAL A 165 41.51 -4.15 -29.74
N HIS A 166 42.07 -5.07 -30.51
CA HIS A 166 41.51 -6.32 -31.05
C HIS A 166 42.11 -7.57 -30.36
N HIS A 167 41.27 -8.62 -30.16
CA HIS A 167 41.55 -10.07 -30.07
C HIS A 167 42.38 -10.66 -28.88
N PRO A 168 42.36 -12.00 -28.59
CA PRO A 168 41.62 -13.15 -29.17
C PRO A 168 40.96 -14.14 -28.15
N SER A 169 40.32 -15.17 -28.70
CA SER A 169 39.64 -16.33 -28.10
C SER A 169 40.53 -17.31 -27.31
N THR A 170 39.98 -18.01 -26.31
CA THR A 170 40.47 -19.33 -25.84
C THR A 170 39.40 -20.23 -25.19
N LYS A 171 39.16 -21.36 -25.87
CA LYS A 171 38.93 -22.77 -25.46
C LYS A 171 38.33 -23.14 -24.08
N THR A 172 37.29 -23.97 -24.17
CA THR A 172 36.65 -24.88 -23.18
C THR A 172 37.53 -26.05 -22.70
N LEU A 173 37.26 -26.60 -21.50
CA LEU A 173 37.36 -28.03 -21.06
C LEU A 173 36.64 -28.21 -19.66
N PRO A 174 36.32 -29.42 -19.17
CA PRO A 174 35.00 -29.78 -18.60
C PRO A 174 34.92 -29.96 -17.07
N LYS A 175 33.67 -30.04 -16.55
CA LYS A 175 33.25 -30.24 -15.14
C LYS A 175 33.50 -31.66 -14.60
N PRO A 176 33.67 -31.83 -13.26
CA PRO A 176 33.28 -33.04 -12.54
C PRO A 176 31.87 -32.93 -11.91
N ALA A 177 31.21 -34.08 -11.81
CA ALA A 177 29.87 -34.28 -11.26
C ALA A 177 29.87 -34.22 -9.72
N ILE A 178 28.83 -33.61 -9.13
CA ILE A 178 28.54 -33.71 -7.69
C ILE A 178 27.03 -33.97 -7.49
N GLN A 179 26.76 -34.91 -6.60
CA GLN A 179 25.48 -35.52 -6.21
C GLN A 179 24.49 -34.53 -5.59
N THR A 180 23.21 -34.85 -5.76
CA THR A 180 22.02 -34.11 -5.34
C THR A 180 21.77 -34.18 -3.82
N SER A 181 21.62 -33.00 -3.21
CA SER A 181 20.99 -32.75 -1.90
C SER A 181 19.74 -31.90 -2.16
N PRO A 182 18.72 -31.86 -1.26
CA PRO A 182 17.43 -31.25 -1.57
C PRO A 182 17.62 -29.76 -1.93
N GLU A 183 17.27 -29.41 -3.16
CA GLU A 183 17.51 -28.09 -3.73
C GLU A 183 16.76 -27.03 -2.91
N ARG A 184 17.52 -26.16 -2.23
CA ARG A 184 16.99 -24.91 -1.70
C ARG A 184 16.64 -24.02 -2.89
N SER A 185 15.46 -23.41 -2.85
CA SER A 185 14.99 -22.40 -3.80
C SER A 185 16.10 -21.37 -4.09
N VAL A 186 16.41 -21.17 -5.37
CA VAL A 186 17.47 -20.22 -5.79
C VAL A 186 16.92 -18.79 -5.70
N PRO A 187 17.49 -17.91 -4.84
CA PRO A 187 17.04 -16.52 -4.72
C PRO A 187 17.28 -15.73 -6.01
N ILE A 188 16.38 -14.80 -6.33
CA ILE A 188 16.54 -13.83 -7.42
C ILE A 188 17.03 -12.50 -6.83
N ASP A 189 17.90 -11.79 -7.56
CA ASP A 189 18.34 -10.44 -7.17
C ASP A 189 17.15 -9.45 -7.26
N PRO A 190 16.71 -8.84 -6.15
CA PRO A 190 15.57 -7.93 -6.12
C PRO A 190 15.80 -6.62 -6.90
N ASN A 191 17.03 -6.29 -7.30
CA ASN A 191 17.31 -5.11 -8.12
C ASN A 191 17.05 -5.32 -9.62
N ASN A 192 16.69 -6.53 -10.03
CA ASN A 192 16.60 -6.91 -11.44
C ASN A 192 15.17 -6.75 -11.98
N GLY A 193 14.73 -5.51 -12.22
CA GLY A 193 13.47 -5.24 -12.92
C GLY A 193 12.20 -5.71 -12.19
N LYS A 194 11.06 -5.69 -12.90
CA LYS A 194 9.72 -5.98 -12.38
C LYS A 194 9.47 -7.48 -12.19
N VAL A 195 10.37 -8.15 -11.47
CA VAL A 195 10.25 -9.57 -11.09
C VAL A 195 9.31 -9.68 -9.89
N ILE A 196 8.38 -10.63 -9.96
CA ILE A 196 7.35 -10.83 -8.93
C ILE A 196 7.82 -11.85 -7.91
N PHE A 197 8.26 -13.04 -8.34
CA PHE A 197 8.66 -14.07 -7.40
C PHE A 197 10.12 -13.89 -6.94
N ASN A 198 10.39 -14.13 -5.66
CA ASN A 198 11.74 -14.00 -5.09
C ASN A 198 12.66 -15.20 -5.38
N THR A 199 12.12 -16.26 -5.95
CA THR A 199 12.80 -17.52 -6.17
C THR A 199 12.50 -18.06 -7.55
N ARG A 200 13.41 -18.87 -8.10
CA ARG A 200 13.14 -19.57 -9.36
C ARG A 200 12.50 -20.94 -9.10
N PRO A 201 11.60 -21.42 -9.99
CA PRO A 201 11.12 -22.79 -9.91
C PRO A 201 12.28 -23.77 -10.17
N GLN A 202 12.40 -24.78 -9.33
CA GLN A 202 13.39 -25.86 -9.44
C GLN A 202 12.84 -27.08 -10.16
N THR A 203 11.51 -27.21 -10.24
CA THR A 203 10.83 -28.33 -10.89
C THR A 203 9.81 -27.85 -11.92
N TRP A 204 9.30 -28.78 -12.75
CA TRP A 204 8.21 -28.45 -13.68
C TRP A 204 6.91 -28.17 -12.93
N GLN A 205 6.66 -28.86 -11.82
CA GLN A 205 5.52 -28.60 -10.94
C GLN A 205 5.59 -27.19 -10.35
N GLU A 206 6.75 -26.79 -9.84
CA GLU A 206 6.92 -25.42 -9.31
C GLU A 206 6.71 -24.37 -10.39
N LEU A 207 7.14 -24.63 -11.65
CA LEU A 207 6.92 -23.67 -12.73
C LEU A 207 5.42 -23.46 -13.01
N GLN A 208 4.63 -24.54 -13.11
CA GLN A 208 3.18 -24.39 -13.30
C GLN A 208 2.49 -23.78 -12.07
N ASP A 209 2.97 -24.06 -10.86
CA ASP A 209 2.42 -23.49 -9.64
C ASP A 209 2.67 -21.97 -9.56
N PHE A 210 3.87 -21.53 -9.95
CA PHE A 210 4.24 -20.10 -10.00
C PHE A 210 3.39 -19.36 -11.04
N VAL A 211 3.26 -19.92 -12.24
CA VAL A 211 2.39 -19.36 -13.28
C VAL A 211 0.94 -19.32 -12.81
N GLY A 212 0.46 -20.40 -12.22
CA GLY A 212 -0.89 -20.48 -11.66
C GLY A 212 -1.16 -19.46 -10.56
N GLN A 213 -0.20 -19.28 -9.66
CA GLN A 213 -0.24 -18.29 -8.59
C GLN A 213 -0.31 -16.87 -9.17
N LEU A 214 0.53 -16.54 -10.15
CA LEU A 214 0.54 -15.23 -10.81
C LEU A 214 -0.85 -14.88 -11.35
N PHE A 215 -1.47 -15.79 -12.11
CA PHE A 215 -2.81 -15.55 -12.66
C PHE A 215 -3.90 -15.47 -11.59
N ARG A 216 -3.81 -16.28 -10.53
CA ARG A 216 -4.77 -16.24 -9.42
C ARG A 216 -4.66 -14.93 -8.64
N GLU A 217 -3.45 -14.44 -8.40
CA GLU A 217 -3.18 -13.18 -7.72
C GLU A 217 -3.60 -11.95 -8.54
N MET A 218 -3.70 -12.08 -9.88
CA MET A 218 -4.38 -11.10 -10.73
C MET A 218 -5.90 -11.11 -10.62
N GLY A 219 -6.49 -12.06 -9.89
CA GLY A 219 -7.94 -12.22 -9.72
C GLY A 219 -8.62 -13.11 -10.77
N PHE A 220 -7.87 -13.97 -11.46
CA PHE A 220 -8.44 -14.86 -12.48
C PHE A 220 -8.88 -16.17 -11.82
N ASP A 221 -9.87 -16.83 -12.44
CA ASP A 221 -10.18 -18.22 -12.13
C ASP A 221 -9.09 -19.10 -12.72
N VAL A 222 -8.42 -19.91 -11.90
CA VAL A 222 -7.27 -20.73 -12.33
C VAL A 222 -7.44 -22.18 -11.93
N GLU A 223 -7.26 -23.07 -12.91
CA GLU A 223 -7.17 -24.53 -12.73
C GLU A 223 -5.80 -25.01 -13.21
N ILE A 224 -5.13 -25.83 -12.39
CA ILE A 224 -3.82 -26.42 -12.68
C ILE A 224 -4.01 -27.85 -13.18
N SER A 225 -3.25 -28.27 -14.19
CA SER A 225 -3.36 -29.60 -14.82
C SER A 225 -4.80 -29.90 -15.27
N LYS A 226 -5.42 -28.94 -15.97
CA LYS A 226 -6.81 -29.05 -16.39
C LYS A 226 -6.94 -29.97 -17.59
N VAL A 227 -7.80 -30.98 -17.48
CA VAL A 227 -8.16 -31.83 -18.62
C VAL A 227 -9.26 -31.16 -19.43
N LEU A 228 -8.92 -30.74 -20.65
CA LEU A 228 -9.85 -30.17 -21.62
C LEU A 228 -10.50 -31.31 -22.43
N GLU A 229 -11.82 -31.24 -22.56
CA GLU A 229 -12.54 -32.10 -23.50
C GLU A 229 -12.42 -31.53 -24.91
N HIS A 230 -12.03 -32.39 -25.85
CA HIS A 230 -11.72 -32.01 -27.22
C HIS A 230 -12.40 -32.96 -28.22
N VAL A 231 -12.65 -32.47 -29.43
CA VAL A 231 -13.27 -33.20 -30.56
C VAL A 231 -12.49 -34.47 -30.93
N ARG A 232 -11.19 -34.53 -30.62
CA ARG A 232 -10.30 -35.69 -30.83
C ARG A 232 -9.78 -36.33 -29.54
N GLY A 233 -10.49 -36.20 -28.41
CA GLY A 233 -10.15 -36.86 -27.15
C GLY A 233 -9.96 -35.90 -25.98
N LYS A 234 -9.13 -36.26 -25.01
CA LYS A 234 -8.82 -35.43 -23.84
C LYS A 234 -7.39 -34.94 -23.90
N LYS A 235 -7.19 -33.67 -23.57
CA LYS A 235 -5.86 -33.06 -23.50
C LYS A 235 -5.71 -32.30 -22.19
N GLU A 236 -4.67 -32.60 -21.45
CA GLU A 236 -4.29 -31.83 -20.26
C GLU A 236 -3.50 -30.59 -20.68
N VAL A 237 -3.81 -29.45 -20.05
CA VAL A 237 -3.05 -28.20 -20.11
C VAL A 237 -2.51 -27.89 -18.72
N ASP A 238 -1.26 -27.40 -18.66
CA ASP A 238 -0.56 -27.19 -17.39
C ASP A 238 -1.26 -26.13 -16.52
N VAL A 239 -1.67 -25.00 -17.11
CA VAL A 239 -2.49 -23.98 -16.44
C VAL A 239 -3.60 -23.47 -17.35
N TYR A 240 -4.81 -23.44 -16.82
CA TYR A 240 -5.98 -22.84 -17.44
C TYR A 240 -6.42 -21.63 -16.62
N ALA A 241 -6.58 -20.47 -17.25
CA ALA A 241 -7.03 -19.25 -16.58
C ALA A 241 -8.19 -18.57 -17.31
N ILE A 242 -9.14 -17.99 -16.57
CA ILE A 242 -10.22 -17.15 -17.09
C ILE A 242 -10.23 -15.82 -16.34
N ASP A 243 -10.12 -14.71 -17.07
CA ASP A 243 -10.38 -13.39 -16.50
C ASP A 243 -11.88 -13.10 -16.50
N ARG A 244 -12.58 -13.44 -15.41
CA ARG A 244 -14.01 -13.16 -15.28
C ARG A 244 -14.36 -11.69 -15.05
N SER A 245 -13.37 -10.86 -14.69
CA SER A 245 -13.59 -9.43 -14.49
C SER A 245 -13.71 -8.68 -15.82
N SER A 246 -13.15 -9.24 -16.89
CA SER A 246 -13.25 -8.70 -18.25
C SER A 246 -14.58 -9.07 -18.89
N GLU A 247 -15.18 -8.13 -19.64
CA GLU A 247 -16.47 -8.31 -20.34
C GLU A 247 -16.52 -9.57 -21.22
N TYR A 248 -15.42 -9.88 -21.92
CA TYR A 248 -15.34 -11.00 -22.85
C TYR A 248 -14.85 -12.31 -22.22
N HIS A 249 -14.57 -12.33 -20.91
CA HIS A 249 -14.15 -13.52 -20.16
C HIS A 249 -13.04 -14.33 -20.85
N PRO A 250 -11.91 -13.70 -21.26
CA PRO A 250 -10.93 -14.35 -22.10
C PRO A 250 -10.34 -15.59 -21.41
N GLN A 251 -10.33 -16.70 -22.15
CA GLN A 251 -9.76 -17.97 -21.74
C GLN A 251 -8.30 -18.03 -22.19
N ILE A 252 -7.43 -18.35 -21.25
CA ILE A 252 -5.99 -18.40 -21.44
C ILE A 252 -5.51 -19.82 -21.14
N LEU A 253 -4.85 -20.43 -22.12
CA LEU A 253 -4.15 -21.70 -21.95
C LEU A 253 -2.67 -21.43 -21.77
N ILE A 254 -2.04 -22.08 -20.79
CA ILE A 254 -0.60 -21.94 -20.59
C ILE A 254 0.04 -23.32 -20.46
N GLU A 255 1.09 -23.54 -21.24
CA GLU A 255 1.94 -24.73 -21.19
C GLU A 255 3.28 -24.36 -20.55
N CYS A 256 3.74 -25.14 -19.58
CA CYS A 256 4.98 -24.95 -18.85
C CYS A 256 6.03 -26.00 -19.27
N LYS A 257 7.23 -25.54 -19.61
CA LYS A 257 8.35 -26.38 -20.05
C LYS A 257 9.61 -26.06 -19.26
N HIS A 258 9.80 -26.77 -18.15
CA HIS A 258 11.00 -26.70 -17.32
C HIS A 258 12.08 -27.65 -17.83
N TRP A 259 12.55 -27.41 -19.04
CA TRP A 259 13.61 -28.20 -19.67
C TRP A 259 14.95 -27.48 -19.55
N ASN A 260 16.05 -28.25 -19.52
CA ASN A 260 17.43 -27.72 -19.58
C ASN A 260 17.92 -27.50 -21.02
N HIS A 261 17.01 -27.56 -21.99
CA HIS A 261 17.26 -27.32 -23.41
C HIS A 261 16.06 -26.60 -24.02
N SER A 262 16.28 -25.90 -25.13
CA SER A 262 15.23 -25.10 -25.77
C SER A 262 14.07 -25.96 -26.26
N VAL A 263 12.86 -25.42 -26.11
CA VAL A 263 11.63 -26.04 -26.59
C VAL A 263 11.69 -26.16 -28.11
N LYS A 264 11.29 -27.34 -28.61
CA LYS A 264 11.31 -27.66 -30.04
C LYS A 264 10.01 -27.22 -30.73
N GLN A 265 10.10 -27.03 -32.05
CA GLN A 265 8.98 -26.55 -32.87
C GLN A 265 7.74 -27.48 -32.79
N GLU A 266 7.92 -28.78 -32.61
CA GLU A 266 6.80 -29.74 -32.54
C GLU A 266 5.90 -29.49 -31.32
N VAL A 267 6.47 -29.00 -30.21
CA VAL A 267 5.71 -28.64 -29.00
C VAL A 267 4.79 -27.45 -29.29
N VAL A 268 5.30 -26.48 -30.03
CA VAL A 268 4.55 -25.28 -30.40
C VAL A 268 3.40 -25.61 -31.34
N HIS A 269 3.65 -26.46 -32.34
CA HIS A 269 2.60 -26.93 -33.26
C HIS A 269 1.52 -27.72 -32.52
N ALA A 270 1.91 -28.63 -31.62
CA ALA A 270 0.96 -29.37 -30.81
C ALA A 270 0.12 -28.46 -29.91
N PHE A 271 0.72 -27.42 -29.31
CA PHE A 271 0.00 -26.45 -28.50
C PHE A 271 -0.92 -25.56 -29.34
N HIS A 272 -0.51 -25.17 -30.54
CA HIS A 272 -1.34 -24.44 -31.49
C HIS A 272 -2.60 -25.22 -31.86
N ASP A 273 -2.47 -26.53 -32.11
CA ASP A 273 -3.62 -27.38 -32.36
C ASP A 273 -4.58 -27.36 -31.17
N VAL A 274 -4.09 -27.43 -29.93
CA VAL A 274 -4.94 -27.35 -28.72
C VAL A 274 -5.69 -26.01 -28.66
N MET A 275 -4.99 -24.91 -28.90
CA MET A 275 -5.56 -23.55 -28.90
C MET A 275 -6.71 -23.40 -29.90
N VAL A 276 -6.49 -23.79 -31.16
CA VAL A 276 -7.50 -23.69 -32.24
C VAL A 276 -8.70 -24.56 -31.94
N ASN A 277 -8.45 -25.77 -31.47
CA ASN A 277 -9.47 -26.77 -31.25
C ASN A 277 -10.34 -26.52 -30.01
N TYR A 278 -9.76 -25.91 -28.97
CA TYR A 278 -10.48 -25.53 -27.77
C TYR A 278 -11.18 -24.16 -27.95
N GLY A 279 -10.62 -23.29 -28.80
CA GLY A 279 -11.13 -21.94 -29.02
C GLY A 279 -10.67 -20.93 -27.96
N ALA A 280 -9.48 -21.13 -27.38
CA ALA A 280 -8.94 -20.19 -26.39
C ALA A 280 -8.52 -18.86 -27.04
N ASN A 281 -8.66 -17.76 -26.29
CA ASN A 281 -8.38 -16.42 -26.78
C ASN A 281 -6.88 -16.14 -26.89
N THR A 282 -6.09 -16.63 -25.92
CA THR A 282 -4.64 -16.38 -25.83
C THR A 282 -3.93 -17.60 -25.25
N GLY A 283 -2.73 -17.88 -25.74
CA GLY A 283 -1.90 -18.99 -25.30
C GLY A 283 -0.53 -18.52 -24.84
N PHE A 284 0.03 -19.15 -23.81
CA PHE A 284 1.43 -18.97 -23.43
C PHE A 284 2.15 -20.31 -23.41
N ILE A 285 3.39 -20.33 -23.90
CA ILE A 285 4.33 -21.39 -23.56
C ILE A 285 5.43 -20.74 -22.73
N VAL A 286 5.56 -21.19 -21.49
CA VAL A 286 6.54 -20.68 -20.51
C VAL A 286 7.71 -21.65 -20.44
N SER A 287 8.92 -21.20 -20.77
CA SER A 287 10.12 -22.06 -20.84
C SER A 287 11.25 -21.58 -19.94
N LYS A 288 11.91 -22.52 -19.27
CA LYS A 288 13.15 -22.25 -18.51
C LYS A 288 14.34 -21.94 -19.43
N SER A 289 14.44 -22.62 -20.58
CA SER A 289 15.63 -22.62 -21.45
C SER A 289 15.35 -22.05 -22.84
N GLY A 290 14.27 -21.27 -22.98
CA GLY A 290 13.87 -20.63 -24.23
C GLY A 290 13.38 -21.60 -25.31
N PHE A 291 13.49 -21.18 -26.57
CA PHE A 291 12.84 -21.79 -27.72
C PHE A 291 13.79 -21.87 -28.92
N GLN A 292 13.61 -22.86 -29.79
CA GLN A 292 14.31 -22.93 -31.08
C GLN A 292 13.81 -21.83 -32.03
N GLN A 293 14.65 -21.38 -32.97
CA GLN A 293 14.30 -20.30 -33.91
C GLN A 293 12.98 -20.55 -34.66
N GLY A 294 12.75 -21.79 -35.13
CA GLY A 294 11.54 -22.15 -35.86
C GLY A 294 10.24 -22.07 -35.04
N CYS A 295 10.33 -21.97 -33.71
CA CYS A 295 9.18 -21.75 -32.84
C CYS A 295 8.58 -20.35 -33.06
N TYR A 296 9.44 -19.33 -33.20
CA TYR A 296 9.00 -17.95 -33.41
C TYR A 296 8.31 -17.78 -34.76
N ASP A 297 8.79 -18.46 -35.80
CA ASP A 297 8.13 -18.48 -37.11
C ASP A 297 6.77 -19.20 -37.05
N ALA A 298 6.65 -20.26 -36.24
CA ALA A 298 5.42 -21.03 -36.08
C ALA A 298 4.28 -20.23 -35.40
N ILE A 299 4.61 -19.29 -34.51
CA ILE A 299 3.59 -18.50 -33.78
C ILE A 299 3.29 -17.13 -34.39
N LYS A 300 3.99 -16.72 -35.46
CA LYS A 300 3.98 -15.34 -35.99
C LYS A 300 2.59 -14.76 -36.25
N ASN A 301 1.63 -15.59 -36.65
CA ASN A 301 0.26 -15.19 -36.97
C ASN A 301 -0.77 -15.85 -36.02
N THR A 302 -0.40 -16.05 -34.77
CA THR A 302 -1.22 -16.73 -33.77
C THR A 302 -1.32 -15.88 -32.49
N ASN A 303 -2.26 -16.21 -31.61
CA ASN A 303 -2.36 -15.59 -30.28
C ASN A 303 -1.52 -16.33 -29.22
N ILE A 304 -0.45 -17.01 -29.65
CA ILE A 304 0.45 -17.76 -28.78
C ILE A 304 1.68 -16.90 -28.51
N HIS A 305 2.10 -16.86 -27.26
CA HIS A 305 3.29 -16.16 -26.82
C HIS A 305 4.31 -17.15 -26.25
N LEU A 306 5.56 -17.03 -26.68
CA LEU A 306 6.69 -17.79 -26.16
C LEU A 306 7.42 -16.90 -25.16
N VAL A 307 7.46 -17.29 -23.89
CA VAL A 307 7.99 -16.44 -22.81
C VAL A 307 8.80 -17.25 -21.79
N SER A 308 9.70 -16.58 -21.06
CA SER A 308 10.19 -17.07 -19.77
C SER A 308 9.19 -16.71 -18.64
N LEU A 309 9.42 -17.21 -17.43
CA LEU A 309 8.63 -16.80 -16.28
C LEU A 309 8.84 -15.30 -16.00
N GLU A 310 10.08 -14.83 -16.07
CA GLU A 310 10.45 -13.43 -15.83
C GLU A 310 9.80 -12.48 -16.87
N GLU A 311 9.75 -12.86 -18.14
CA GLU A 311 9.06 -12.07 -19.18
C GLU A 311 7.53 -12.03 -18.94
N LEU A 312 6.97 -13.12 -18.41
CA LEU A 312 5.55 -13.19 -18.05
C LEU A 312 5.24 -12.30 -16.84
N GLU A 313 6.09 -12.35 -15.81
CA GLU A 313 6.00 -11.47 -14.64
C GLU A 313 6.08 -10.00 -15.04
N GLU A 314 7.05 -9.62 -15.86
CA GLU A 314 7.21 -8.24 -16.32
C GLU A 314 5.96 -7.77 -17.10
N LYS A 315 5.45 -8.63 -17.99
CA LYS A 315 4.23 -8.35 -18.78
C LYS A 315 3.02 -8.12 -17.89
N TYR A 316 2.89 -8.88 -16.81
CA TYR A 316 1.70 -8.86 -15.95
C TYR A 316 1.87 -8.11 -14.63
N TYR A 317 3.04 -7.52 -14.36
CA TYR A 317 3.36 -6.86 -13.09
C TYR A 317 2.30 -5.86 -12.65
N ALA A 318 1.87 -4.95 -13.54
CA ALA A 318 0.87 -3.94 -13.21
C ALA A 318 -0.49 -4.57 -12.86
N LYS A 319 -0.90 -5.62 -13.58
CA LYS A 319 -2.18 -6.32 -13.35
C LYS A 319 -2.12 -7.15 -12.07
N TRP A 320 -1.00 -7.81 -11.81
CA TRP A 320 -0.73 -8.53 -10.57
C TRP A 320 -0.79 -7.58 -9.38
N GLN A 321 -0.08 -6.46 -9.44
CA GLN A 321 -0.08 -5.46 -8.38
C GLN A 321 -1.49 -4.91 -8.11
N ALA A 322 -2.26 -4.61 -9.16
CA ALA A 322 -3.65 -4.20 -9.02
C ALA A 322 -4.53 -5.28 -8.38
N GLY A 323 -4.35 -6.55 -8.75
CA GLY A 323 -5.04 -7.68 -8.13
C GLY A 323 -4.74 -7.82 -6.63
N MET A 324 -3.47 -7.68 -6.25
CA MET A 324 -3.03 -7.73 -4.86
C MET A 324 -3.53 -6.53 -4.03
N ILE A 325 -3.57 -5.33 -4.63
CA ILE A 325 -4.20 -4.14 -4.03
C ILE A 325 -5.69 -4.42 -3.78
N ASN A 326 -6.43 -4.87 -4.79
CA ASN A 326 -7.86 -5.14 -4.70
C ASN A 326 -8.17 -6.18 -3.62
N LYS A 327 -7.36 -7.26 -3.54
CA LYS A 327 -7.49 -8.28 -2.48
C LYS A 327 -7.35 -7.67 -1.08
N SER A 328 -6.49 -6.66 -0.94
CA SER A 328 -6.19 -6.01 0.34
C SER A 328 -7.17 -4.90 0.72
N MET A 329 -7.99 -4.39 -0.22
CA MET A 329 -8.89 -3.25 0.02
C MET A 329 -9.90 -3.51 1.14
N SER A 330 -10.50 -4.70 1.18
CA SER A 330 -11.50 -5.04 2.21
C SER A 330 -10.96 -4.90 3.63
N LEU A 331 -9.70 -5.28 3.85
CA LEU A 331 -9.04 -5.11 5.13
C LEU A 331 -8.67 -3.66 5.40
N SER A 332 -8.20 -2.94 4.38
CA SER A 332 -7.92 -1.50 4.47
C SER A 332 -9.15 -0.71 4.93
N ASP A 333 -10.33 -1.01 4.37
CA ASP A 333 -11.61 -0.40 4.75
C ASP A 333 -11.98 -0.69 6.22
N VAL A 334 -11.76 -1.92 6.68
CA VAL A 334 -11.99 -2.30 8.09
C VAL A 334 -11.02 -1.58 9.02
N LEU A 335 -9.78 -1.37 8.58
CA LEU A 335 -8.75 -0.70 9.36
C LEU A 335 -8.91 0.82 9.36
N PHE A 336 -9.47 1.41 8.29
CA PHE A 336 -9.55 2.85 8.07
C PHE A 336 -10.01 3.66 9.31
N PRO A 337 -11.06 3.25 10.05
CA PRO A 337 -11.48 3.98 11.25
C PRO A 337 -10.40 4.07 12.34
N TYR A 338 -9.44 3.16 12.41
CA TYR A 338 -8.41 3.16 13.47
C TYR A 338 -7.25 4.12 13.19
N TRP A 339 -7.04 4.53 11.94
CA TRP A 339 -5.91 5.36 11.56
C TRP A 339 -6.33 6.62 10.79
N ASP A 340 -7.63 6.91 10.66
CA ASP A 340 -8.11 8.18 10.10
C ASP A 340 -7.88 9.36 11.07
N PRO A 341 -6.92 10.26 10.76
CA PRO A 341 -6.64 11.43 11.60
C PRO A 341 -7.69 12.55 11.47
N SER A 342 -8.72 12.36 10.65
CA SER A 342 -9.79 13.33 10.39
C SER A 342 -11.06 13.03 11.18
N GLY A 343 -11.08 11.94 11.95
CA GLY A 343 -12.27 11.55 12.68
C GLY A 343 -12.45 10.06 12.90
N GLY A 344 -11.37 9.30 13.04
CA GLY A 344 -11.43 7.88 13.32
C GLY A 344 -12.23 7.51 14.58
N LYS A 345 -12.28 6.20 14.83
CA LYS A 345 -12.94 5.56 15.96
C LYS A 345 -12.49 6.19 17.29
N MET A 346 -13.32 6.11 18.33
CA MET A 346 -12.91 6.39 19.70
C MET A 346 -12.49 5.09 20.41
N PRO A 347 -11.50 5.13 21.31
CA PRO A 347 -11.24 4.03 22.24
C PRO A 347 -12.50 3.72 23.05
N ALA A 348 -12.75 2.44 23.33
CA ALA A 348 -13.97 1.98 24.00
C ALA A 348 -14.17 2.58 25.40
N ASP A 349 -13.08 2.94 26.09
CA ASP A 349 -13.09 3.58 27.41
C ASP A 349 -13.15 5.12 27.35
N GLY A 350 -13.16 5.70 26.14
CA GLY A 350 -13.17 7.15 25.90
C GLY A 350 -11.88 7.86 26.33
N LYS A 351 -10.82 7.13 26.72
CA LYS A 351 -9.56 7.72 27.16
C LYS A 351 -8.60 7.90 25.98
N PRO A 352 -7.69 8.89 26.05
CA PRO A 352 -6.67 9.08 25.01
C PRO A 352 -5.84 7.82 24.73
N ILE A 353 -5.38 7.67 23.49
CA ILE A 353 -4.36 6.69 23.12
C ILE A 353 -2.98 7.34 23.27
N SER A 354 -2.00 6.55 23.74
CA SER A 354 -0.60 6.96 23.74
C SER A 354 -0.14 7.23 22.31
N PHE A 355 0.32 8.45 22.05
CA PHE A 355 0.83 8.82 20.73
C PHE A 355 1.97 7.91 20.29
N ASP A 356 2.90 7.59 21.19
CA ASP A 356 4.05 6.75 20.84
C ASP A 356 3.62 5.33 20.46
N THR A 357 2.62 4.78 21.16
CA THR A 357 2.08 3.45 20.84
C THR A 357 1.33 3.46 19.50
N GLN A 358 0.54 4.50 19.25
CA GLN A 358 -0.16 4.64 17.96
C GLN A 358 0.83 4.82 16.81
N ARG A 359 1.84 5.70 16.96
CA ARG A 359 2.90 5.89 15.97
C ARG A 359 3.67 4.60 15.70
N LEU A 360 4.03 3.85 16.74
CA LEU A 360 4.74 2.59 16.58
C LEU A 360 3.90 1.55 15.83
N LEU A 361 2.60 1.48 16.12
CA LEU A 361 1.67 0.60 15.42
C LEU A 361 1.47 1.04 13.95
N ASP A 362 1.38 2.35 13.72
CA ASP A 362 1.30 2.94 12.38
C ASP A 362 2.56 2.65 11.57
N GLU A 363 3.74 2.69 12.20
CA GLU A 363 5.02 2.32 11.58
C GLU A 363 5.10 0.83 11.26
N ALA A 364 4.69 -0.05 12.18
CA ALA A 364 4.69 -1.50 11.99
C ALA A 364 3.74 -1.97 10.87
N TYR A 365 2.62 -1.26 10.71
CA TYR A 365 1.54 -1.62 9.77
C TYR A 365 1.30 -0.59 8.69
N GLN A 366 2.29 0.26 8.43
CA GLN A 366 2.27 1.28 7.40
C GLN A 366 1.79 0.75 6.03
N PRO A 367 2.16 -0.46 5.56
CA PRO A 367 1.64 -1.02 4.31
C PRO A 367 0.11 -1.06 4.20
N PHE A 368 -0.59 -1.32 5.32
CA PHE A 368 -2.05 -1.43 5.36
C PHE A 368 -2.76 -0.07 5.25
N HIS A 369 -2.09 1.03 5.59
CA HIS A 369 -2.69 2.37 5.56
C HIS A 369 -2.71 2.99 4.16
N TYR A 370 -1.71 2.67 3.35
CA TYR A 370 -1.53 3.40 2.09
C TYR A 370 -2.11 2.64 0.91
N ILE A 371 -2.38 1.34 1.01
CA ILE A 371 -3.03 0.60 -0.07
C ILE A 371 -4.51 1.01 -0.13
N ASP A 372 -4.75 2.01 -0.98
CA ASP A 372 -6.06 2.54 -1.34
C ASP A 372 -6.20 2.66 -2.86
N ALA A 373 -7.40 3.01 -3.32
CA ALA A 373 -7.74 3.10 -4.73
C ALA A 373 -6.83 4.04 -5.55
N ARG A 374 -6.07 4.96 -4.92
CA ARG A 374 -5.12 5.84 -5.62
C ARG A 374 -3.92 5.06 -6.14
N PHE A 375 -3.56 3.94 -5.52
CA PHE A 375 -2.47 3.09 -6.01
C PHE A 375 -2.84 2.34 -7.29
N LEU A 376 -4.14 2.12 -7.55
CA LEU A 376 -4.61 1.61 -8.85
C LEU A 376 -4.29 2.57 -10.01
N LEU A 377 -4.20 3.88 -9.74
CA LEU A 377 -3.90 4.90 -10.77
C LEU A 377 -2.41 4.94 -11.17
N ILE A 378 -1.53 4.33 -10.36
CA ILE A 378 -0.09 4.27 -10.60
C ILE A 378 0.42 2.82 -10.72
N SER A 379 -0.49 1.86 -10.93
CA SER A 379 -0.17 0.44 -11.00
C SER A 379 0.92 0.19 -12.04
N GLY A 380 1.92 -0.63 -11.70
CA GLY A 380 3.06 -0.93 -12.56
C GLY A 380 4.36 -0.23 -12.17
N GLN A 381 4.36 0.55 -11.08
CA GLN A 381 5.55 1.12 -10.42
C GLN A 381 5.68 0.55 -9.01
N PRO A 382 6.89 0.46 -8.43
CA PRO A 382 7.07 0.05 -7.04
C PRO A 382 6.22 0.90 -6.09
N ILE A 383 5.55 0.26 -5.12
CA ILE A 383 4.68 0.95 -4.15
C ILE A 383 5.53 1.79 -3.18
N TYR A 384 6.70 1.25 -2.81
CA TYR A 384 7.65 1.87 -1.90
C TYR A 384 9.03 1.97 -2.53
N ASN A 385 9.87 2.81 -1.92
CA ASN A 385 11.31 2.71 -2.10
C ASN A 385 11.82 1.55 -1.22
N TYR A 386 12.35 0.51 -1.86
CA TYR A 386 12.90 -0.65 -1.18
C TYR A 386 14.42 -0.53 -0.95
N PRO A 387 14.99 -1.20 0.06
CA PRO A 387 14.30 -2.04 1.05
C PRO A 387 13.49 -1.22 2.06
N LEU A 388 12.32 -1.74 2.44
CA LEU A 388 11.46 -1.19 3.48
C LEU A 388 11.66 -2.02 4.76
N THR A 389 12.03 -1.38 5.87
CA THR A 389 12.18 -2.03 7.18
C THR A 389 11.06 -1.60 8.10
N LEU A 390 10.32 -2.55 8.65
CA LEU A 390 9.20 -2.32 9.56
C LEU A 390 9.45 -3.01 10.92
N PRO A 391 9.12 -2.37 12.05
CA PRO A 391 9.20 -3.01 13.36
C PRO A 391 8.15 -4.13 13.48
N VAL A 392 8.52 -5.24 14.10
CA VAL A 392 7.61 -6.35 14.41
C VAL A 392 7.21 -6.28 15.88
N LEU A 393 5.92 -6.11 16.14
CA LEU A 393 5.39 -5.90 17.48
C LEU A 393 4.81 -7.18 18.09
N ASN A 394 4.93 -7.36 19.41
CA ASN A 394 4.09 -8.29 20.16
C ASN A 394 2.73 -7.63 20.52
N ASP A 395 1.90 -8.33 21.29
CA ASP A 395 0.56 -7.87 21.68
C ASP A 395 0.55 -6.80 22.76
N HIS A 396 1.70 -6.57 23.39
CA HIS A 396 1.94 -5.47 24.32
C HIS A 396 2.61 -4.27 23.62
N PHE A 397 2.72 -4.32 22.29
CA PHE A 397 3.36 -3.32 21.44
C PHE A 397 4.87 -3.16 21.66
N ASP A 398 5.54 -4.15 22.27
CA ASP A 398 6.99 -4.19 22.33
C ASP A 398 7.57 -4.60 20.97
N VAL A 399 8.66 -3.96 20.58
CA VAL A 399 9.42 -4.34 19.37
C VAL A 399 10.19 -5.63 19.65
N THR A 400 9.81 -6.67 18.92
CA THR A 400 10.41 -8.02 19.00
C THR A 400 11.37 -8.34 17.86
N GLY A 401 11.42 -7.49 16.84
CA GLY A 401 12.28 -7.66 15.69
C GLY A 401 11.96 -6.68 14.57
N GLU A 402 12.51 -6.97 13.39
CA GLU A 402 12.33 -6.17 12.17
C GLU A 402 11.97 -7.08 11.00
N ALA A 403 11.06 -6.62 10.15
CA ALA A 403 10.74 -7.23 8.87
C ALA A 403 11.34 -6.36 7.76
N VAL A 404 12.02 -6.99 6.79
CA VAL A 404 12.66 -6.29 5.66
C VAL A 404 12.02 -6.76 4.37
N MET A 405 11.33 -5.84 3.69
CA MET A 405 10.75 -6.07 2.37
C MET A 405 11.67 -5.53 1.30
N LYS A 406 11.97 -6.34 0.28
CA LYS A 406 12.89 -5.99 -0.81
C LYS A 406 12.17 -5.55 -2.08
N ASN A 407 10.88 -5.88 -2.20
CA ASN A 407 10.03 -5.57 -3.34
C ASN A 407 8.55 -5.64 -2.95
N ASP A 408 7.66 -5.39 -3.92
CA ASP A 408 6.21 -5.45 -3.71
C ASP A 408 5.72 -6.85 -3.32
N ARG A 409 6.42 -7.93 -3.73
CA ARG A 409 6.04 -9.29 -3.35
C ARG A 409 6.21 -9.51 -1.85
N ASP A 410 7.39 -9.15 -1.32
CA ASP A 410 7.65 -9.21 0.12
C ASP A 410 6.64 -8.38 0.92
N LEU A 411 6.26 -7.21 0.39
CA LEU A 411 5.24 -6.34 0.98
C LEU A 411 3.89 -7.04 1.09
N PHE A 412 3.39 -7.62 -0.01
CA PHE A 412 2.09 -8.30 0.00
C PHE A 412 2.11 -9.60 0.81
N ASP A 413 3.21 -10.35 0.77
CA ASP A 413 3.39 -11.54 1.62
C ASP A 413 3.36 -11.17 3.11
N PHE A 414 4.03 -10.07 3.48
CA PHE A 414 3.95 -9.52 4.84
C PHE A 414 2.51 -9.15 5.21
N MET A 415 1.77 -8.49 4.31
CA MET A 415 0.40 -8.10 4.58
C MET A 415 -0.52 -9.30 4.79
N GLU A 416 -0.42 -10.32 3.93
CA GLU A 416 -1.20 -11.54 4.04
C GLU A 416 -0.88 -12.27 5.37
N ALA A 417 0.39 -12.36 5.74
CA ALA A 417 0.82 -13.00 6.97
C ALA A 417 0.38 -12.26 8.25
N ASN A 418 0.13 -10.94 8.15
CA ASN A 418 -0.19 -10.09 9.31
C ASN A 418 -1.64 -9.58 9.34
N LYS A 419 -2.50 -9.95 8.38
CA LYS A 419 -3.86 -9.42 8.23
C LYS A 419 -4.74 -9.50 9.49
N ASP A 420 -4.64 -10.60 10.23
CA ASP A 420 -5.41 -10.79 11.46
C ASP A 420 -4.75 -10.08 12.65
N LYS A 421 -3.42 -10.09 12.67
CA LYS A 421 -2.61 -9.48 13.73
C LYS A 421 -2.78 -7.96 13.75
N VAL A 422 -2.75 -7.30 12.60
CA VAL A 422 -2.93 -5.84 12.49
C VAL A 422 -4.28 -5.41 13.06
N LEU A 423 -5.37 -6.07 12.66
CA LEU A 423 -6.71 -5.75 13.17
C LEU A 423 -6.81 -5.99 14.68
N ARG A 424 -6.21 -7.08 15.16
CA ARG A 424 -6.18 -7.39 16.59
C ARG A 424 -5.41 -6.32 17.37
N HIS A 425 -4.26 -5.89 16.88
CA HIS A 425 -3.44 -4.86 17.53
C HIS A 425 -4.16 -3.52 17.62
N TYR A 426 -4.85 -3.11 16.56
CA TYR A 426 -5.70 -1.91 16.61
C TYR A 426 -6.85 -2.06 17.61
N LYS A 427 -7.52 -3.22 17.68
CA LYS A 427 -8.56 -3.47 18.69
C LYS A 427 -8.02 -3.42 20.13
N ILE A 428 -6.80 -3.91 20.38
CA ILE A 428 -6.14 -3.79 21.68
C ILE A 428 -5.85 -2.33 22.00
N LEU A 429 -5.26 -1.59 21.04
CA LEU A 429 -4.94 -0.17 21.20
C LEU A 429 -6.20 0.66 21.54
N TYR A 430 -7.32 0.29 20.94
CA TYR A 430 -8.64 0.91 21.12
C TYR A 430 -9.46 0.31 22.28
N ARG A 431 -8.89 -0.60 23.07
CA ARG A 431 -9.51 -1.23 24.25
C ARG A 431 -10.83 -1.95 23.94
N GLU A 432 -10.98 -2.45 22.73
CA GLU A 432 -12.12 -3.28 22.32
C GLU A 432 -11.96 -4.72 22.78
N ILE A 433 -10.70 -5.16 22.94
CA ILE A 433 -10.31 -6.47 23.44
C ILE A 433 -9.08 -6.32 24.34
N GLN A 434 -8.80 -7.34 25.15
CA GLN A 434 -7.58 -7.41 25.95
C GLN A 434 -6.43 -8.03 25.15
N ALA A 435 -5.19 -7.63 25.47
CA ALA A 435 -4.01 -8.34 25.04
C ALA A 435 -4.01 -9.75 25.65
N LEU A 436 -3.51 -10.74 24.90
CA LEU A 436 -3.38 -12.12 25.36
C LEU A 436 -2.11 -12.32 26.17
#